data_AF-A0A3Q2YUZ8-F1
#
_entry.id   AF-A0A3Q2YUZ8-F1
#
_cell.length_a   1.000
_cell.length_b   1.000
_cell.length_c   1.000
_cell.angle_alpha   90.00
_cell.angle_beta   90.00
_cell.angle_gamma   90.00
#
_symmetry.space_group_name_H-M   'P 1'
#
loop_
_entity.id
_entity.type
_entity.pdbx_description
1 polymer ?
#
loop_
_entity_poly.entity_id
_entity_poly.type
_entity_poly.pdbx_seq_one_letter_code
_entity_poly.pdbx_strand_id
1 'polypeptide(L)' 'MEHSTQTNRITKLFRLDGKVAIVTGASKGIGESIARGLAEHGAKVVISSRKQEAVDAVAASFKNDGLEA' A
#
# COMPACT_ATOMS: atom_id res chain seq x y z
N MET A 1 4.57 27.26 -25.24
CA MET A 1 4.49 27.14 -23.78
C MET A 1 4.01 25.73 -23.47
N GLU A 2 4.92 24.79 -23.36
CA GLU A 2 4.61 23.41 -22.97
C GLU A 2 5.77 22.94 -22.11
N HIS A 3 5.69 23.19 -20.81
CA HIS A 3 6.61 22.58 -19.85
C HIS A 3 6.16 21.13 -19.68
N SER A 4 6.67 20.26 -20.54
CA SER A 4 6.50 18.81 -20.44
C SER A 4 7.13 18.35 -19.12
N THR A 5 6.29 18.05 -18.13
CA THR A 5 6.71 17.49 -16.86
C THR A 5 7.33 16.13 -17.12
N GLN A 6 8.66 16.06 -17.11
CA GLN A 6 9.37 14.80 -17.25
C GLN A 6 9.22 13.99 -15.96
N THR A 7 8.14 13.22 -15.84
CA THR A 7 7.96 12.21 -14.80
C THR A 7 9.14 11.25 -14.87
N ASN A 8 9.91 11.16 -13.78
CA ASN A 8 11.09 10.31 -13.67
C ASN A 8 10.73 8.85 -14.05
N ARG A 9 11.36 8.33 -15.11
CA ARG A 9 11.06 6.99 -15.67
C ARG A 9 11.08 5.90 -14.59
N ILE A 10 12.00 6.02 -13.64
CA ILE A 10 12.17 5.05 -12.56
C ILE A 10 10.94 5.06 -11.65
N THR A 11 10.49 6.21 -11.18
CA THR A 11 9.29 6.33 -10.33
C THR A 11 8.05 5.74 -11.01
N LYS A 12 7.88 5.96 -12.31
CA LYS A 12 6.74 5.43 -13.07
C LYS A 12 6.68 3.90 -13.07
N LEU A 13 7.82 3.22 -13.06
CA LEU A 13 7.90 1.75 -13.04
C LEU A 13 7.43 1.15 -11.70
N PHE A 14 7.47 1.92 -10.62
CA PHE A 14 7.13 1.46 -9.27
C PHE A 14 5.77 1.96 -8.76
N ARG A 15 5.02 2.74 -9.57
CA ARG A 15 3.64 3.12 -9.23
C ARG A 15 2.72 1.90 -9.38
N LEU A 16 1.84 1.73 -8.40
CA LEU A 16 0.89 0.62 -8.31
C LEU A 16 -0.56 1.10 -8.37
N ASP A 17 -0.79 2.32 -8.86
CA ASP A 17 -2.12 2.90 -9.03
C ASP A 17 -3.09 1.95 -9.73
N GLY A 18 -4.26 1.75 -9.11
CA GLY A 18 -5.32 0.90 -9.65
C GLY A 18 -5.02 -0.61 -9.58
N LYS A 19 -3.95 -1.02 -8.90
CA LYS A 19 -3.65 -2.43 -8.61
C LYS A 19 -4.20 -2.83 -7.25
N VAL A 20 -4.55 -4.11 -7.12
CA VAL A 20 -4.87 -4.73 -5.83
C VAL A 20 -3.74 -5.68 -5.44
N ALA A 21 -3.22 -5.55 -4.22
CA ALA A 21 -2.17 -6.41 -3.69
C ALA A 21 -2.66 -7.16 -2.45
N ILE A 22 -2.48 -8.47 -2.40
CA ILE A 22 -2.83 -9.29 -1.23
C ILE A 22 -1.55 -9.60 -0.48
N VAL A 23 -1.48 -9.25 0.81
CA VAL A 23 -0.31 -9.51 1.64
C VAL A 23 -0.71 -10.41 2.80
N THR A 24 -0.10 -11.60 2.87
CA THR A 24 -0.31 -12.57 3.95
C THR A 24 0.69 -12.32 5.07
N GLY A 25 0.27 -12.60 6.32
CA GLY A 25 1.09 -12.27 7.49
C GLY A 25 1.28 -10.76 7.70
N ALA A 26 0.36 -9.94 7.18
CA ALA A 26 0.49 -8.48 7.13
C ALA A 26 0.06 -7.74 8.40
N SER A 27 -0.22 -8.44 9.48
CA SER A 27 -0.71 -7.82 10.73
C SER A 27 0.40 -7.32 11.67
N LYS A 28 1.67 -7.44 11.27
CA LYS A 28 2.85 -6.88 11.98
C LYS A 28 4.15 -7.02 11.19
N GLY A 29 5.18 -6.29 11.62
CA GLY A 29 6.57 -6.50 11.19
C GLY A 29 6.75 -6.35 9.68
N ILE A 30 7.50 -7.25 9.05
CA ILE A 30 7.84 -7.16 7.62
C ILE A 30 6.59 -7.17 6.73
N GLY A 31 5.59 -8.01 7.04
CA GLY A 31 4.37 -8.09 6.24
C GLY A 31 3.59 -6.78 6.26
N GLU A 32 3.51 -6.12 7.41
CA GLU A 32 2.89 -4.80 7.55
C GLU A 32 3.69 -3.73 6.79
N SER A 33 5.02 -3.71 6.91
CA SER A 33 5.87 -2.76 6.19
C SER A 33 5.75 -2.90 4.67
N ILE A 34 5.68 -4.14 4.17
CA ILE A 34 5.44 -4.40 2.75
C ILE A 34 4.06 -3.88 2.34
N ALA A 35 3.01 -4.22 3.10
CA ALA A 35 1.65 -3.75 2.82
C ALA A 35 1.58 -2.22 2.76
N ARG A 36 2.23 -1.53 3.71
CA ARG A 36 2.30 -0.07 3.78
C ARG A 36 2.99 0.50 2.55
N GLY A 37 4.18 -0.01 2.22
CA GLY A 37 4.92 0.46 1.05
C GLY A 37 4.14 0.28 -0.25
N LEU A 38 3.42 -0.83 -0.43
CA LEU A 38 2.56 -1.05 -1.60
C LEU A 38 1.42 -0.03 -1.66
N ALA A 39 0.77 0.25 -0.53
CA ALA A 39 -0.31 1.21 -0.45
C ALA A 39 0.17 2.65 -0.73
N GLU A 40 1.33 3.04 -0.18
CA GLU A 40 1.98 4.33 -0.44
C GLU A 40 2.32 4.54 -1.93
N HIS A 41 2.52 3.46 -2.68
CA HIS A 41 2.74 3.49 -4.13
C HIS A 41 1.44 3.45 -4.95
N GLY A 42 0.27 3.47 -4.30
CA GLY A 42 -1.05 3.58 -4.94
C GLY A 42 -1.82 2.27 -5.10
N ALA A 43 -1.33 1.16 -4.53
CA ALA A 43 -2.08 -0.08 -4.52
C ALA A 43 -3.22 -0.03 -3.49
N LYS A 44 -4.34 -0.69 -3.80
CA LYS A 44 -5.30 -1.13 -2.78
C LYS A 44 -4.81 -2.42 -2.16
N VAL A 45 -4.67 -2.48 -0.84
CA VAL A 45 -3.98 -3.60 -0.19
C VAL A 45 -4.94 -4.42 0.66
N VAL A 46 -4.95 -5.74 0.49
CA VAL A 46 -5.68 -6.67 1.36
C VAL A 46 -4.75 -7.17 2.46
N ILE A 47 -5.05 -6.81 3.69
CA ILE A 47 -4.33 -7.26 4.89
C ILE A 47 -4.87 -8.62 5.32
N SER A 48 -4.04 -9.67 5.30
CA SER A 48 -4.44 -11.02 5.70
C SER A 48 -3.58 -11.59 6.82
N SER A 49 -4.21 -12.07 7.88
CA SER A 49 -3.57 -12.84 8.96
C SER A 49 -4.59 -13.72 9.70
N ARG A 50 -4.14 -14.47 10.71
CA ARG A 50 -5.00 -15.38 11.51
C ARG A 50 -5.79 -14.70 12.63
N LYS A 51 -5.45 -13.46 13.01
CA LYS A 51 -6.08 -12.74 14.14
C LYS A 51 -6.81 -11.53 13.62
N GLN A 52 -8.14 -11.50 13.76
CA GLN A 52 -8.98 -10.45 13.19
C GLN A 52 -8.67 -9.09 13.82
N GLU A 53 -8.57 -9.01 15.15
CA GLU A 53 -8.28 -7.74 15.83
C GLU A 53 -6.98 -7.08 15.34
N ALA A 54 -5.96 -7.89 15.02
CA ALA A 54 -4.69 -7.39 14.52
C ALA A 54 -4.77 -6.93 13.05
N VAL A 55 -5.61 -7.57 12.24
CA VAL A 55 -5.89 -7.13 10.86
C VAL A 55 -6.63 -5.80 10.87
N ASP A 56 -7.67 -5.69 11.71
CA ASP A 56 -8.49 -4.48 11.83
C ASP A 56 -7.67 -3.28 12.30
N ALA A 57 -6.77 -3.49 13.26
CA ALA A 57 -5.88 -2.43 13.74
C ALA A 57 -4.97 -1.88 12.63
N VAL A 58 -4.37 -2.75 11.81
CA VAL A 58 -3.52 -2.33 10.69
C VAL A 58 -4.36 -1.64 9.60
N ALA A 59 -5.50 -2.21 9.22
CA ALA A 59 -6.38 -1.60 8.23
C ALA A 59 -6.89 -0.22 8.67
N ALA A 60 -7.24 -0.05 9.95
CA ALA A 60 -7.62 1.24 10.51
C ALA A 60 -6.46 2.24 10.49
N SER A 61 -5.24 1.81 10.85
CA SER A 61 -4.05 2.66 10.73
C SER A 61 -3.83 3.12 9.29
N PHE A 62 -3.95 2.23 8.31
CA PHE A 62 -3.76 2.59 6.91
C PHE A 62 -4.79 3.61 6.44
N LYS A 63 -6.06 3.43 6.81
CA LYS A 63 -7.13 4.40 6.51
C LYS A 63 -6.86 5.76 7.15
N ASN A 64 -6.37 5.80 8.40
CA ASN A 64 -6.01 7.05 9.06
C ASN A 64 -4.84 7.76 8.36
N ASP A 65 -3.93 7.00 7.75
CA ASP A 65 -2.81 7.51 6.96
C ASP A 65 -3.20 7.85 5.50
N GLY A 66 -4.48 7.73 5.14
CA GLY A 66 -4.99 8.01 3.78
C GLY A 66 -4.67 6.90 2.77
N LEU A 67 -4.28 5.72 3.24
CA LEU A 67 -3.97 4.55 2.43
C LEU A 67 -5.22 3.67 2.26
N GLU A 68 -5.31 2.95 1.14
CA GLU A 68 -6.46 2.08 0.86
C GLU A 68 -6.18 0.62 1.27
N ALA A 69 -6.80 0.16 2.36
CA ALA A 69 -6.72 -1.21 2.87
C ALA A 69 -8.02 -1.75 3.47
#